data_AF-A0ABC9XYC7-F1
#
_entry.id   AF-A0ABC9XYC7-F1
#
_cell.length_a   1.000
_cell.length_b   1.000
_cell.length_c   1.000
_cell.angle_alpha   90.00
_cell.angle_beta   90.00
_cell.angle_gamma   90.00
#
_symmetry.space_group_name_H-M   'P 1'
#
loop_
_entity.id
_entity.type
_entity.pdbx_description
1 polymer ?
#
loop_
_entity_poly.entity_id
_entity_poly.type
_entity_poly.pdbx_seq_one_letter_code
_entity_poly.pdbx_strand_id
1 'polypeptide(L)'
;MEADAESPPRDLELSTLEAEKQPMAAAAEDEERGDPGHPRPDPVPPQIGEKNGLVKIPQDEELGGGENLGGCKFTGLGKEELLQAAGAPAWAKARTILLLLFWLGWLGMLGAAAAIVARAPRCRPLPPRAWWELGGLYRAPPGPFAKDLKGVAERLDHVAGLQMRGLVLGPLHPQTSGDPENLSLEQLDPLLGSLQDFADLLQAAKKKGLQVILDLTPNYLGNQTWFGENVAKNFGLQEKVKRALSVWLERGVAGFFLDGIEELQPSVVAEWRNLTEQHSSDGVPRVLMGGTRLQDPPRLLELLNSSGLGLVLGPFLEALGPDPPPETLAPQLLNFLRPKVPLAWSVGSPWQHLAGLSPPRAPQRLLLLWAALPGTPVLSYGDELGLTDPPGDPGQLTPMPWDVVERIQEEENSTEAQRLELCRRLGALRVRERSLSLGEAEAIPSDRAAVFLRSWDQSERFLVVLNPGGQRITELALKDSRLPSQATLRLSTHRPLPQDPHVDLGALELLPYEGLLISFPYTP
;
A
#
# COMPACT_ATOMS: atom_id res chain seq x y z
N MET A 1 -18.26 48.36 12.33
CA MET A 1 -18.01 48.55 10.89
C MET A 1 -17.22 47.34 10.46
N GLU A 2 -17.92 46.26 10.19
CA GLU A 2 -18.54 45.92 8.90
C GLU A 2 -17.65 44.87 8.25
N ALA A 3 -18.24 43.68 8.15
CA ALA A 3 -17.68 42.50 7.54
C ALA A 3 -17.80 42.66 6.03
N ASP A 4 -16.80 42.19 5.28
CA ASP A 4 -16.95 41.93 3.86
C ASP A 4 -16.62 40.47 3.57
N ALA A 5 -17.53 39.87 2.82
CA ALA A 5 -17.75 38.44 2.69
C ALA A 5 -16.91 37.84 1.55
N GLU A 6 -16.30 36.69 1.82
CA GLU A 6 -15.71 35.81 0.80
C GLU A 6 -16.81 35.10 -0.02
N SER A 7 -16.75 35.28 -1.33
CA SER A 7 -17.54 34.56 -2.34
C SER A 7 -16.98 33.16 -2.61
N PRO A 8 -17.81 32.11 -2.78
CA PRO A 8 -17.34 30.76 -3.09
C PRO A 8 -17.04 30.57 -4.59
N PRO A 9 -16.14 29.62 -4.96
CA PRO A 9 -15.81 29.36 -6.35
C PRO A 9 -16.87 28.49 -7.06
N ARG A 10 -16.95 28.70 -8.37
CA ARG A 10 -17.91 28.15 -9.33
C ARG A 10 -17.80 26.63 -9.47
N ASP A 11 -18.95 25.97 -9.41
CA ASP A 11 -19.15 24.58 -9.81
C ASP A 11 -18.86 24.41 -11.32
N LEU A 12 -17.96 23.49 -11.64
CA LEU A 12 -17.74 23.00 -13.00
C LEU A 12 -18.68 21.82 -13.26
N GLU A 13 -19.54 22.00 -14.25
CA GLU A 13 -20.43 21.00 -14.83
C GLU A 13 -19.62 19.82 -15.41
N LEU A 14 -19.84 18.62 -14.87
CA LEU A 14 -19.47 17.34 -15.50
C LEU A 14 -20.75 16.73 -16.09
N SER A 15 -21.09 17.17 -17.30
CA SER A 15 -22.11 16.53 -18.12
C SER A 15 -21.55 15.28 -18.79
N THR A 16 -22.15 14.14 -18.43
CA THR A 16 -22.54 13.05 -19.34
C THR A 16 -21.46 12.46 -20.26
N LEU A 17 -20.95 11.27 -19.93
CA LEU A 17 -20.59 10.21 -20.89
C LEU A 17 -20.22 8.91 -20.12
N GLU A 18 -21.23 8.21 -19.58
CA GLU A 18 -21.12 6.77 -19.32
C GLU A 18 -22.36 6.11 -19.91
N ALA A 19 -22.19 5.59 -21.13
CA ALA A 19 -23.16 4.73 -21.78
C ALA A 19 -23.15 3.36 -21.06
N GLU A 20 -24.30 3.05 -20.51
CA GLU A 20 -24.65 1.82 -19.80
C GLU A 20 -24.40 0.58 -20.67
N LYS A 21 -23.54 -0.33 -20.19
CA LYS A 21 -23.37 -1.68 -20.74
C LYS A 21 -24.57 -2.55 -20.36
N GLN A 22 -25.30 -3.06 -21.35
CA GLN A 22 -26.17 -4.23 -21.19
C GLN A 22 -25.43 -5.53 -21.53
N PRO A 23 -25.81 -6.68 -20.94
CA PRO A 23 -25.04 -7.92 -21.02
C PRO A 23 -25.32 -8.68 -22.32
N MET A 24 -24.26 -9.21 -22.94
CA MET A 24 -24.36 -10.16 -24.06
C MET A 24 -24.54 -11.58 -23.52
N ALA A 25 -25.63 -12.22 -23.94
CA ALA A 25 -25.78 -13.66 -23.92
C ALA A 25 -24.91 -14.25 -25.04
N ALA A 26 -24.07 -15.23 -24.69
CA ALA A 26 -23.29 -16.02 -25.63
C ALA A 26 -24.18 -17.11 -26.24
N ALA A 27 -24.24 -17.16 -27.56
CA ALA A 27 -24.52 -18.37 -28.32
C ALA A 27 -23.40 -18.50 -29.36
N ALA A 28 -22.67 -19.61 -29.25
CA ALA A 28 -21.70 -20.07 -30.23
C ALA A 28 -22.43 -20.56 -31.49
N GLU A 29 -21.80 -20.40 -32.66
CA GLU A 29 -21.32 -21.52 -33.51
C GLU A 29 -20.91 -21.01 -34.91
N ASP A 30 -19.69 -21.38 -35.30
CA ASP A 30 -19.16 -21.80 -36.61
C ASP A 30 -19.41 -21.02 -37.92
N GLU A 31 -18.29 -20.69 -38.58
CA GLU A 31 -18.05 -20.63 -40.04
C GLU A 31 -16.67 -21.31 -40.27
N GLU A 32 -16.33 -22.08 -41.31
CA GLU A 32 -16.72 -22.01 -42.72
C GLU A 32 -16.15 -23.23 -43.52
N ARG A 33 -16.87 -23.71 -44.56
CA ARG A 33 -16.32 -23.89 -45.93
C ARG A 33 -17.40 -24.22 -47.00
N GLY A 34 -17.57 -23.31 -47.98
CA GLY A 34 -17.76 -23.65 -49.41
C GLY A 34 -19.11 -23.39 -50.12
N ASP A 35 -19.34 -22.13 -50.56
CA ASP A 35 -19.62 -21.58 -51.94
C ASP A 35 -20.65 -22.25 -52.94
N PRO A 36 -21.15 -21.60 -54.03
CA PRO A 36 -21.43 -20.17 -54.36
C PRO A 36 -22.86 -19.87 -54.92
N GLY A 37 -23.25 -18.59 -54.97
CA GLY A 37 -24.32 -18.11 -55.89
C GLY A 37 -24.80 -16.66 -55.70
N HIS A 38 -24.19 -15.71 -56.42
CA HIS A 38 -24.50 -14.25 -56.56
C HIS A 38 -25.93 -13.88 -57.05
N PRO A 39 -26.36 -12.58 -57.11
CA PRO A 39 -25.78 -11.31 -56.61
C PRO A 39 -26.77 -10.38 -55.83
N ARG A 40 -26.23 -9.34 -55.18
CA ARG A 40 -26.93 -8.26 -54.43
C ARG A 40 -27.55 -7.17 -55.32
N PRO A 41 -28.46 -6.34 -54.77
CA PRO A 41 -28.23 -4.89 -54.82
C PRO A 41 -28.49 -4.12 -53.51
N ASP A 42 -27.88 -2.93 -53.47
CA ASP A 42 -27.61 -1.97 -52.38
C ASP A 42 -28.83 -1.18 -51.82
N PRO A 43 -28.64 -0.35 -50.74
CA PRO A 43 -29.69 0.04 -49.78
C PRO A 43 -30.31 1.43 -50.03
N VAL A 44 -31.45 1.71 -49.37
CA VAL A 44 -32.12 3.03 -49.32
C VAL A 44 -32.36 3.48 -47.85
N PRO A 45 -32.24 4.79 -47.51
CA PRO A 45 -32.09 5.31 -46.13
C PRO A 45 -33.44 5.62 -45.42
N PRO A 46 -33.41 6.03 -44.13
CA PRO A 46 -34.53 5.93 -43.21
C PRO A 46 -35.51 7.11 -43.30
N GLN A 47 -36.78 6.86 -42.95
CA GLN A 47 -37.74 7.93 -42.64
C GLN A 47 -38.26 7.79 -41.21
N ILE A 48 -38.00 8.85 -40.45
CA ILE A 48 -38.54 9.16 -39.14
C ILE A 48 -40.04 9.39 -39.25
N GLY A 49 -40.82 8.78 -38.37
CA GLY A 49 -42.25 9.01 -38.26
C GLY A 49 -42.77 8.58 -36.89
N GLU A 50 -42.92 9.57 -36.01
CA GLU A 50 -43.63 9.48 -34.74
C GLU A 50 -44.97 8.74 -34.89
N LYS A 51 -45.22 7.75 -34.04
CA LYS A 51 -46.56 7.19 -33.85
C LYS A 51 -46.87 7.10 -32.37
N ASN A 52 -47.64 8.08 -31.92
CA ASN A 52 -48.41 8.05 -30.69
C ASN A 52 -49.17 6.73 -30.61
N GLY A 53 -49.05 6.08 -29.44
CA GLY A 53 -49.60 4.76 -29.15
C GLY A 53 -51.11 4.70 -29.36
N LEU A 54 -51.51 4.25 -30.54
CA LEU A 54 -52.83 3.69 -30.79
C LEU A 54 -52.67 2.17 -30.66
N VAL A 55 -52.99 1.63 -29.48
CA VAL A 55 -53.06 0.19 -29.26
C VAL A 55 -54.21 -0.34 -30.11
N LYS A 56 -53.89 -0.95 -31.25
CA LYS A 56 -54.85 -1.74 -32.05
C LYS A 56 -55.16 -3.03 -31.30
N ILE A 57 -56.40 -3.17 -30.84
CA ILE A 57 -56.92 -4.46 -30.39
C ILE A 57 -57.35 -5.24 -31.65
N PRO A 58 -56.98 -6.53 -31.80
CA PRO A 58 -57.37 -7.34 -32.96
C PRO A 58 -58.90 -7.50 -33.06
N GLN A 59 -59.42 -7.42 -34.28
CA GLN A 59 -60.81 -7.79 -34.59
C GLN A 59 -60.98 -9.31 -34.41
N ASP A 60 -62.07 -9.70 -33.74
CA ASP A 60 -62.49 -11.09 -33.58
C ASP A 60 -62.95 -11.64 -34.96
N GLU A 61 -62.35 -12.74 -35.44
CA GLU A 61 -62.85 -13.51 -36.60
C GLU A 61 -64.07 -14.33 -36.19
N GLU A 62 -65.10 -14.30 -37.04
CA GLU A 62 -66.31 -15.11 -36.93
C GLU A 62 -66.00 -16.61 -37.03
N LEU A 63 -66.37 -17.37 -36.00
CA LEU A 63 -66.70 -18.80 -36.10
C LEU A 63 -67.82 -19.09 -35.09
N GLY A 64 -68.90 -19.69 -35.59
CA GLY A 64 -70.22 -19.67 -34.97
C GLY A 64 -70.45 -20.60 -33.78
N GLY A 65 -71.53 -20.27 -33.06
CA GLY A 65 -72.38 -21.20 -32.32
C GLY A 65 -72.00 -21.50 -30.87
N GLY A 66 -72.85 -21.07 -29.93
CA GLY A 66 -73.01 -21.74 -28.63
C GLY A 66 -72.78 -20.88 -27.38
N GLU A 67 -73.88 -20.37 -26.84
CA GLU A 67 -74.18 -20.15 -25.41
C GLU A 67 -73.25 -19.29 -24.51
N ASN A 68 -73.79 -18.11 -24.17
CA ASN A 68 -73.69 -17.36 -22.91
C ASN A 68 -72.72 -17.89 -21.83
N LEU A 69 -71.51 -17.31 -21.79
CA LEU A 69 -70.75 -17.12 -20.56
C LEU A 69 -70.34 -15.65 -20.48
N GLY A 70 -70.94 -14.94 -19.53
CA GLY A 70 -70.70 -13.52 -19.27
C GLY A 70 -69.26 -13.25 -18.90
N GLY A 71 -68.46 -12.84 -19.88
CA GLY A 71 -67.18 -12.17 -19.68
C GLY A 71 -67.33 -10.71 -20.07
N CYS A 72 -67.43 -9.80 -19.11
CA CYS A 72 -67.29 -8.36 -19.38
C CYS A 72 -65.87 -8.11 -19.91
N LYS A 73 -65.71 -8.07 -21.24
CA LYS A 73 -64.53 -7.57 -21.95
C LYS A 73 -64.43 -6.07 -21.61
N PHE A 74 -63.57 -5.69 -20.66
CA PHE A 74 -63.36 -4.30 -20.25
C PHE A 74 -62.70 -3.54 -21.40
N THR A 75 -63.49 -2.84 -22.21
CA THR A 75 -63.00 -1.86 -23.18
C THR A 75 -62.58 -0.60 -22.42
N GLY A 76 -61.37 -0.09 -22.66
CA GLY A 76 -60.90 1.13 -22.02
C GLY A 76 -61.85 2.29 -22.29
N LEU A 77 -62.29 2.99 -21.25
CA LEU A 77 -63.20 4.14 -21.36
C LEU A 77 -62.54 5.29 -22.13
N GLY A 78 -63.32 5.97 -22.99
CA GLY A 78 -62.89 7.21 -23.63
C GLY A 78 -62.68 8.35 -22.62
N LYS A 79 -61.91 9.39 -22.98
CA LYS A 79 -61.55 10.52 -22.09
C LYS A 79 -62.78 11.16 -21.41
N GLU A 80 -63.87 11.34 -22.14
CA GLU A 80 -65.07 12.04 -21.66
C GLU A 80 -65.88 11.18 -20.68
N GLU A 81 -66.07 9.89 -20.99
CA GLU A 81 -66.75 8.92 -20.13
C GLU A 81 -65.95 8.63 -18.85
N LEU A 82 -64.62 8.58 -18.96
CA LEU A 82 -63.72 8.42 -17.83
C LEU A 82 -63.75 9.64 -16.89
N LEU A 83 -63.79 10.86 -17.42
CA LEU A 83 -63.91 12.07 -16.60
C LEU A 83 -65.26 12.14 -15.87
N GLN A 84 -66.34 11.67 -16.49
CA GLN A 84 -67.67 11.62 -15.88
C GLN A 84 -67.74 10.60 -14.73
N ALA A 85 -67.11 9.42 -14.90
CA ALA A 85 -67.01 8.39 -13.85
C ALA A 85 -65.99 8.74 -12.74
N ALA A 86 -64.85 9.34 -13.09
CA ALA A 86 -63.78 9.72 -12.17
C ALA A 86 -64.10 10.98 -11.35
N GLY A 87 -65.04 11.81 -11.82
CA GLY A 87 -65.54 12.99 -11.11
C GLY A 87 -66.47 12.67 -9.93
N ALA A 88 -66.85 11.40 -9.73
CA ALA A 88 -67.69 11.00 -8.61
C ALA A 88 -67.02 11.34 -7.26
N PRO A 89 -67.76 11.88 -6.28
CA PRO A 89 -67.19 12.44 -5.04
C PRO A 89 -66.44 11.39 -4.20
N ALA A 90 -66.78 10.11 -4.33
CA ALA A 90 -66.06 9.02 -3.67
C ALA A 90 -64.65 8.80 -4.26
N TRP A 91 -64.51 8.77 -5.58
CA TRP A 91 -63.23 8.60 -6.28
C TRP A 91 -62.34 9.84 -6.15
N ALA A 92 -62.93 11.03 -6.20
CA ALA A 92 -62.21 12.28 -5.95
C ALA A 92 -61.60 12.32 -4.54
N LYS A 93 -62.39 11.95 -3.50
CA LYS A 93 -61.89 11.86 -2.11
C LYS A 93 -60.83 10.77 -1.94
N ALA A 94 -61.04 9.59 -2.53
CA ALA A 94 -60.08 8.49 -2.47
C ALA A 94 -58.73 8.87 -3.11
N ARG A 95 -58.75 9.52 -4.29
CA ARG A 95 -57.53 10.02 -4.94
C ARG A 95 -56.79 11.05 -4.09
N THR A 96 -57.51 11.98 -3.47
CA THR A 96 -56.90 12.98 -2.58
C THR A 96 -56.29 12.32 -1.34
N ILE A 97 -56.97 11.34 -0.73
CA ILE A 97 -56.44 10.58 0.41
C ILE A 97 -55.18 9.79 0.00
N LEU A 98 -55.21 9.10 -1.13
CA LEU A 98 -54.05 8.36 -1.64
C LEU A 98 -52.88 9.28 -1.96
N LEU A 99 -53.13 10.45 -2.55
CA LEU A 99 -52.09 11.44 -2.82
C LEU A 99 -51.48 11.99 -1.52
N LEU A 100 -52.30 12.27 -0.50
CA LEU A 100 -51.82 12.69 0.82
C LEU A 100 -51.00 11.60 1.50
N LEU A 101 -51.47 10.35 1.47
CA LEU A 101 -50.71 9.20 2.00
C LEU A 101 -49.41 8.98 1.25
N PHE A 102 -49.39 9.18 -0.06
CA PHE A 102 -48.17 9.13 -0.86
C PHE A 102 -47.16 10.18 -0.40
N TRP A 103 -47.57 11.44 -0.25
CA TRP A 103 -46.66 12.50 0.20
C TRP A 103 -46.22 12.32 1.66
N LEU A 104 -47.10 11.85 2.55
CA LEU A 104 -46.74 11.50 3.92
C LEU A 104 -45.76 10.32 3.97
N GLY A 105 -45.98 9.29 3.17
CA GLY A 105 -45.05 8.16 3.03
C GLY A 105 -43.71 8.59 2.45
N TRP A 106 -43.72 9.46 1.44
CA TRP A 106 -42.51 10.03 0.84
C TRP A 106 -41.72 10.87 1.85
N LEU A 107 -42.38 11.77 2.58
CA LEU A 107 -41.76 12.56 3.66
C LEU A 107 -41.25 11.65 4.79
N GLY A 108 -41.98 10.59 5.12
CA GLY A 108 -41.57 9.58 6.09
C GLY A 108 -40.31 8.83 5.66
N MET A 109 -40.24 8.40 4.38
CA MET A 109 -39.04 7.78 3.81
C MET A 109 -37.86 8.73 3.79
N LEU A 110 -38.08 10.00 3.41
CA LEU A 110 -37.04 11.03 3.43
C LEU A 110 -36.52 11.28 4.85
N GLY A 111 -37.43 11.39 5.83
CA GLY A 111 -37.07 11.56 7.23
C GLY A 111 -36.32 10.35 7.81
N ALA A 112 -36.73 9.14 7.46
CA ALA A 112 -36.05 7.91 7.84
C ALA A 112 -34.64 7.82 7.22
N ALA A 113 -34.50 8.15 5.93
CA ALA A 113 -33.20 8.20 5.26
C ALA A 113 -32.25 9.21 5.93
N ALA A 114 -32.75 10.43 6.21
CA ALA A 114 -31.97 11.44 6.93
C ALA A 114 -31.59 10.98 8.35
N ALA A 115 -32.50 10.32 9.06
CA ALA A 115 -32.23 9.79 10.40
C ALA A 115 -31.19 8.65 10.38
N ILE A 116 -31.20 7.77 9.37
CA ILE A 116 -30.18 6.71 9.19
C ILE A 116 -28.81 7.35 9.00
N VAL A 117 -28.68 8.31 8.08
CA VAL A 117 -27.41 9.00 7.82
C VAL A 117 -26.92 9.77 9.05
N ALA A 118 -27.82 10.45 9.76
CA ALA A 118 -27.46 11.22 10.96
C ALA A 118 -27.03 10.34 12.15
N ARG A 119 -27.54 9.11 12.25
CA ARG A 119 -27.20 8.15 13.31
C ARG A 119 -26.07 7.21 12.94
N ALA A 120 -25.70 7.12 11.66
CA ALA A 120 -24.59 6.29 11.22
C ALA A 120 -23.29 6.80 11.84
N PRO A 121 -22.47 5.93 12.46
CA PRO A 121 -21.17 6.32 12.98
C PRO A 121 -20.30 6.81 11.82
N ARG A 122 -19.65 7.95 12.01
CA ARG A 122 -18.73 8.48 10.99
C ARG A 122 -17.48 7.62 10.95
N CYS A 123 -17.02 7.32 9.74
CA CYS A 123 -15.70 6.74 9.58
C CYS A 123 -14.64 7.75 10.03
N ARG A 124 -13.58 7.26 10.67
CA ARG A 124 -12.37 8.01 10.99
C ARG A 124 -11.80 8.55 9.67
N PRO A 125 -11.56 9.87 9.55
CA PRO A 125 -10.96 10.42 8.34
C PRO A 125 -9.57 9.83 8.15
N LEU A 126 -9.20 9.62 6.88
CA LEU A 126 -7.86 9.17 6.55
C LEU A 126 -6.86 10.28 6.91
N PRO A 127 -5.83 9.99 7.73
CA PRO A 127 -4.81 10.99 8.02
C PRO A 127 -4.07 11.34 6.71
N PRO A 128 -3.74 12.62 6.47
CA PRO A 128 -2.86 12.97 5.36
C PRO A 128 -1.50 12.30 5.61
N ARG A 129 -1.05 11.50 4.65
CA ARG A 129 0.20 10.74 4.72
C ARG A 129 1.07 11.07 3.52
N ALA A 130 2.37 11.14 3.75
CA ALA A 130 3.34 11.34 2.68
C ALA A 130 3.53 10.04 1.87
N TRP A 131 4.12 10.14 0.69
CA TRP A 131 4.29 8.98 -0.20
C TRP A 131 5.17 7.88 0.42
N TRP A 132 6.14 8.25 1.27
CA TRP A 132 7.03 7.31 1.97
C TRP A 132 6.34 6.56 3.13
N GLU A 133 5.19 7.02 3.61
CA GLU A 133 4.44 6.36 4.69
C GLU A 133 3.41 5.35 4.15
N LEU A 134 3.10 5.42 2.86
CA LEU A 134 2.05 4.63 2.21
C LEU A 134 2.55 3.30 1.59
N GLY A 135 3.83 2.99 1.71
CA GLY A 135 4.41 1.74 1.20
C GLY A 135 5.83 1.50 1.67
N GLY A 136 6.48 0.49 1.09
CA GLY A 136 7.87 0.16 1.42
C GLY A 136 8.89 0.96 0.64
N LEU A 137 10.09 1.10 1.21
CA LEU A 137 11.28 1.61 0.54
C LEU A 137 12.21 0.43 0.22
N TYR A 138 12.87 0.48 -0.92
CA TYR A 138 13.82 -0.53 -1.36
C TYR A 138 15.21 0.08 -1.49
N ARG A 139 16.22 -0.46 -0.81
CA ARG A 139 17.58 0.06 -0.83
C ARG A 139 18.43 -0.72 -1.82
N ALA A 140 18.97 -0.01 -2.80
CA ALA A 140 19.74 -0.60 -3.88
C ALA A 140 21.00 0.24 -4.16
N PRO A 141 22.19 -0.25 -3.79
CA PRO A 141 23.44 0.37 -4.21
C PRO A 141 23.70 -0.04 -5.68
N PRO A 142 23.97 0.90 -6.62
CA PRO A 142 24.01 0.58 -8.05
C PRO A 142 24.97 -0.56 -8.42
N GLY A 143 26.19 -0.56 -7.86
CA GLY A 143 27.21 -1.57 -8.16
C GLY A 143 26.77 -3.00 -7.84
N PRO A 144 26.53 -3.34 -6.57
CA PRO A 144 26.06 -4.68 -6.19
C PRO A 144 24.67 -5.02 -6.72
N PHE A 145 23.75 -4.05 -6.79
CA PHE A 145 22.39 -4.33 -7.27
C PHE A 145 22.34 -4.61 -8.76
N ALA A 146 22.97 -3.79 -9.60
CA ALA A 146 22.84 -3.90 -11.05
C ALA A 146 24.04 -3.33 -11.84
N LYS A 147 25.24 -3.33 -11.25
CA LYS A 147 26.51 -2.81 -11.79
C LYS A 147 26.57 -1.28 -11.94
N ASP A 148 25.58 -0.67 -12.60
CA ASP A 148 25.54 0.75 -12.92
C ASP A 148 24.12 1.31 -12.93
N LEU A 149 23.96 2.61 -13.19
CA LEU A 149 22.65 3.27 -13.20
C LEU A 149 21.71 2.77 -14.30
N LYS A 150 22.23 2.33 -15.45
CA LYS A 150 21.41 1.77 -16.53
C LYS A 150 20.86 0.42 -16.12
N GLY A 151 21.69 -0.42 -15.53
CA GLY A 151 21.26 -1.69 -14.96
C GLY A 151 20.21 -1.49 -13.88
N VAL A 152 20.36 -0.48 -13.01
CA VAL A 152 19.31 -0.18 -12.02
C VAL A 152 17.99 0.17 -12.71
N ALA A 153 18.03 1.01 -13.76
CA ALA A 153 16.84 1.41 -14.52
C ALA A 153 16.14 0.21 -15.18
N GLU A 154 16.89 -0.73 -15.73
CA GLU A 154 16.38 -1.98 -16.32
C GLU A 154 15.70 -2.88 -15.28
N ARG A 155 16.13 -2.82 -14.02
CA ARG A 155 15.62 -3.66 -12.92
C ARG A 155 14.53 -2.99 -12.08
N LEU A 156 14.06 -1.80 -12.44
CA LEU A 156 12.97 -1.12 -11.72
C LEU A 156 11.63 -1.88 -11.75
N ASP A 157 11.41 -2.73 -12.76
CA ASP A 157 10.22 -3.60 -12.81
C ASP A 157 10.20 -4.62 -11.67
N HIS A 158 11.35 -5.15 -11.28
CA HIS A 158 11.47 -6.04 -10.12
C HIS A 158 11.06 -5.30 -8.83
N VAL A 159 11.59 -4.10 -8.63
CA VAL A 159 11.30 -3.26 -7.45
C VAL A 159 9.81 -2.88 -7.39
N ALA A 160 9.22 -2.49 -8.52
CA ALA A 160 7.79 -2.19 -8.62
C ALA A 160 6.93 -3.43 -8.36
N GLY A 161 7.36 -4.61 -8.83
CA GLY A 161 6.69 -5.89 -8.58
C GLY A 161 6.60 -6.26 -7.10
N LEU A 162 7.55 -5.81 -6.28
CA LEU A 162 7.51 -5.93 -4.82
C LEU A 162 6.55 -4.94 -4.12
N GLN A 163 5.81 -4.12 -4.89
CA GLN A 163 4.88 -3.10 -4.38
C GLN A 163 5.56 -2.00 -3.55
N MET A 164 6.81 -1.67 -3.91
CA MET A 164 7.57 -0.59 -3.28
C MET A 164 7.09 0.78 -3.77
N ARG A 165 7.26 1.82 -2.94
CA ARG A 165 6.94 3.22 -3.28
C ARG A 165 8.17 4.09 -3.46
N GLY A 166 9.30 3.69 -2.88
CA GLY A 166 10.55 4.42 -3.03
C GLY A 166 11.76 3.52 -3.21
N LEU A 167 12.77 4.08 -3.86
CA LEU A 167 14.08 3.50 -4.07
C LEU A 167 15.10 4.38 -3.33
N VAL A 168 15.79 3.83 -2.34
CA VAL A 168 16.97 4.47 -1.74
C VAL A 168 18.18 4.03 -2.55
N LEU A 169 18.67 4.93 -3.38
CA LEU A 169 19.74 4.72 -4.35
C LEU A 169 21.06 5.28 -3.81
N GLY A 170 22.14 4.52 -3.97
CA GLY A 170 23.50 5.03 -3.77
C GLY A 170 24.23 4.40 -2.59
N PRO A 171 25.34 5.03 -2.15
CA PRO A 171 25.87 6.33 -2.61
C PRO A 171 26.29 6.37 -4.08
N LEU A 172 26.23 7.57 -4.71
CA LEU A 172 26.60 7.79 -6.12
C LEU A 172 27.92 8.55 -6.30
N HIS A 173 28.42 9.19 -5.25
CA HIS A 173 29.65 9.96 -5.33
C HIS A 173 30.87 9.02 -5.26
N PRO A 174 32.01 9.42 -5.85
CA PRO A 174 33.24 8.64 -5.75
C PRO A 174 33.62 8.37 -4.29
N GLN A 175 34.15 7.17 -4.04
CA GLN A 175 34.76 6.86 -2.75
C GLN A 175 35.95 7.78 -2.49
N THR A 176 36.06 8.28 -1.28
CA THR A 176 37.27 8.96 -0.81
C THR A 176 37.91 8.11 0.28
N SER A 177 39.20 7.80 0.18
CA SER A 177 39.93 6.89 1.08
C SER A 177 40.13 7.44 2.50
N GLY A 178 39.03 7.79 3.20
CA GLY A 178 39.05 8.38 4.54
C GLY A 178 39.43 9.85 4.59
N ASP A 179 39.52 10.54 3.45
CA ASP A 179 39.94 11.93 3.37
C ASP A 179 38.75 12.88 3.10
N PRO A 180 38.33 13.70 4.08
CA PRO A 180 37.22 14.64 3.91
C PRO A 180 37.53 15.80 2.95
N GLU A 181 38.80 16.11 2.67
CA GLU A 181 39.18 17.23 1.81
C GLU A 181 38.92 16.94 0.33
N ASN A 182 39.17 15.70 -0.11
CA ASN A 182 38.95 15.23 -1.47
C ASN A 182 37.49 14.80 -1.76
N LEU A 183 36.62 14.82 -0.75
CA LEU A 183 35.22 14.44 -0.87
C LEU A 183 34.46 15.36 -1.84
N SER A 184 33.82 14.75 -2.84
CA SER A 184 33.05 15.42 -3.90
C SER A 184 31.62 14.86 -4.02
N LEU A 185 30.74 15.25 -3.09
CA LEU A 185 29.34 14.77 -3.00
C LEU A 185 28.43 15.22 -4.16
N GLU A 186 28.81 16.26 -4.89
CA GLU A 186 28.07 16.79 -6.05
C GLU A 186 28.33 16.00 -7.35
N GLN A 187 29.44 15.26 -7.36
CA GLN A 187 29.90 14.51 -8.54
C GLN A 187 29.34 13.11 -8.52
N LEU A 188 29.07 12.60 -9.72
CA LEU A 188 28.67 11.22 -9.94
C LEU A 188 29.92 10.41 -10.28
N ASP A 189 30.10 9.25 -9.66
CA ASP A 189 31.20 8.34 -9.95
C ASP A 189 31.14 7.90 -11.43
N PRO A 190 32.16 8.21 -12.25
CA PRO A 190 32.17 7.82 -13.67
C PRO A 190 32.00 6.32 -13.92
N LEU A 191 32.32 5.46 -12.93
CA LEU A 191 32.11 4.01 -13.02
C LEU A 191 30.63 3.62 -12.99
N LEU A 192 29.76 4.46 -12.42
CA LEU A 192 28.32 4.22 -12.31
C LEU A 192 27.53 4.77 -13.50
N GLY A 193 28.14 5.63 -14.32
CA GLY A 193 27.54 6.18 -15.54
C GLY A 193 27.65 7.70 -15.65
N SER A 194 26.69 8.30 -16.35
CA SER A 194 26.61 9.75 -16.59
C SER A 194 25.41 10.38 -15.88
N LEU A 195 25.40 11.72 -15.79
CA LEU A 195 24.24 12.48 -15.29
C LEU A 195 22.99 12.29 -16.16
N GLN A 196 23.15 11.98 -17.44
CA GLN A 196 22.02 11.65 -18.31
C GLN A 196 21.40 10.31 -17.91
N ASP A 197 22.23 9.30 -17.63
CA ASP A 197 21.74 8.00 -17.17
C ASP A 197 20.98 8.12 -15.85
N PHE A 198 21.43 9.01 -14.96
CA PHE A 198 20.71 9.34 -13.73
C PHE A 198 19.34 9.98 -14.01
N ALA A 199 19.28 10.96 -14.92
CA ALA A 199 18.02 11.61 -15.29
C ALA A 199 17.02 10.62 -15.92
N ASP A 200 17.52 9.72 -16.78
CA ASP A 200 16.72 8.67 -17.41
C ASP A 200 16.19 7.67 -16.37
N LEU A 201 17.00 7.31 -15.38
CA LEU A 201 16.59 6.48 -14.23
C LEU A 201 15.48 7.16 -13.42
N LEU A 202 15.61 8.46 -13.09
CA LEU A 202 14.57 9.19 -12.36
C LEU A 202 13.24 9.20 -13.14
N GLN A 203 13.31 9.40 -14.45
CA GLN A 203 12.13 9.37 -15.30
C GLN A 203 11.49 7.97 -15.35
N ALA A 204 12.31 6.92 -15.46
CA ALA A 204 11.86 5.53 -15.46
C ALA A 204 11.21 5.15 -14.12
N ALA A 205 11.81 5.56 -13.00
CA ALA A 205 11.27 5.34 -11.65
C ALA A 205 9.91 6.04 -11.49
N LYS A 206 9.81 7.31 -11.91
CA LYS A 206 8.55 8.07 -11.86
C LYS A 206 7.44 7.43 -12.69
N LYS A 207 7.75 6.91 -13.88
CA LYS A 207 6.79 6.17 -14.73
C LYS A 207 6.23 4.92 -14.05
N LYS A 208 6.99 4.30 -13.14
CA LYS A 208 6.58 3.13 -12.35
C LYS A 208 6.01 3.50 -10.96
N GLY A 209 5.81 4.79 -10.68
CA GLY A 209 5.29 5.27 -9.40
C GLY A 209 6.30 5.15 -8.24
N LEU A 210 7.59 5.04 -8.54
CA LEU A 210 8.69 5.01 -7.58
C LEU A 210 9.29 6.41 -7.42
N GLN A 211 9.54 6.79 -6.18
CA GLN A 211 10.28 7.99 -5.82
C GLN A 211 11.72 7.63 -5.44
N VAL A 212 12.70 8.42 -5.85
CA VAL A 212 14.12 8.12 -5.59
C VAL A 212 14.64 8.98 -4.44
N ILE A 213 15.15 8.32 -3.40
CA ILE A 213 15.91 8.91 -2.30
C ILE A 213 17.40 8.65 -2.58
N LEU A 214 18.24 9.66 -2.48
CA LEU A 214 19.68 9.52 -2.70
C LEU A 214 20.43 9.36 -1.37
N ASP A 215 21.28 8.34 -1.26
CA ASP A 215 22.24 8.24 -0.17
C ASP A 215 23.42 9.21 -0.41
N LEU A 216 23.63 10.12 0.55
CA LEU A 216 24.73 11.10 0.56
C LEU A 216 25.68 10.91 1.74
N THR A 217 25.75 9.70 2.30
CA THR A 217 26.66 9.35 3.39
C THR A 217 28.12 9.56 2.98
N PRO A 218 28.86 10.52 3.58
CA PRO A 218 30.19 10.91 3.11
C PRO A 218 31.23 9.80 3.10
N ASN A 219 31.32 9.03 4.19
CA ASN A 219 32.30 7.97 4.36
C ASN A 219 31.59 6.60 4.44
N TYR A 220 30.85 6.25 3.38
CA TYR A 220 29.94 5.11 3.38
C TYR A 220 30.62 3.72 3.53
N LEU A 221 31.90 3.59 3.19
CA LEU A 221 32.69 2.37 3.43
C LEU A 221 33.51 2.43 4.73
N GLY A 222 33.49 3.56 5.44
CA GLY A 222 34.20 3.71 6.70
C GLY A 222 33.41 3.20 7.90
N ASN A 223 34.14 2.84 8.96
CA ASN A 223 33.53 2.54 10.26
C ASN A 223 32.79 3.76 10.85
N GLN A 224 33.34 4.96 10.65
CA GLN A 224 32.73 6.24 11.01
C GLN A 224 32.22 6.93 9.75
N THR A 225 30.90 7.06 9.65
CA THR A 225 30.21 7.56 8.44
C THR A 225 30.49 9.03 8.16
N TRP A 226 30.88 9.78 9.20
CA TRP A 226 31.21 11.21 9.14
C TRP A 226 32.68 11.51 9.40
N PHE A 227 33.57 10.52 9.22
CA PHE A 227 34.99 10.60 9.59
C PHE A 227 35.22 10.92 11.08
N GLY A 228 34.21 10.67 11.92
CA GLY A 228 34.20 10.89 13.35
C GLY A 228 33.58 12.23 13.78
N GLU A 229 33.13 12.30 15.03
CA GLU A 229 32.36 13.44 15.57
C GLU A 229 33.06 14.80 15.42
N ASN A 230 34.40 14.86 15.51
CA ASN A 230 35.13 16.12 15.36
C ASN A 230 35.11 16.64 13.93
N VAL A 231 35.18 15.75 12.94
CA VAL A 231 35.14 16.10 11.52
C VAL A 231 33.71 16.41 11.10
N ALA A 232 32.72 15.69 11.65
CA ALA A 232 31.29 15.98 11.48
C ALA A 232 30.91 17.41 11.89
N LYS A 233 31.62 18.00 12.87
CA LYS A 233 31.44 19.39 13.33
C LYS A 233 32.14 20.42 12.45
N ASN A 234 32.99 19.99 11.51
CA ASN A 234 33.70 20.90 10.63
C ASN A 234 32.73 21.57 9.65
N PHE A 235 32.68 22.90 9.70
CA PHE A 235 31.86 23.71 8.82
C PHE A 235 32.12 23.44 7.33
N GLY A 236 33.37 23.16 6.94
CA GLY A 236 33.73 22.85 5.56
C GLY A 236 33.06 21.57 5.04
N LEU A 237 32.96 20.52 5.86
CA LEU A 237 32.25 19.29 5.48
C LEU A 237 30.74 19.54 5.43
N GLN A 238 30.19 20.28 6.39
CA GLN A 238 28.77 20.59 6.45
C GLN A 238 28.30 21.40 5.24
N GLU A 239 29.09 22.38 4.80
CA GLU A 239 28.80 23.17 3.59
C GLU A 239 28.89 22.33 2.31
N LYS A 240 29.84 21.39 2.21
CA LYS A 240 29.89 20.43 1.09
C LYS A 240 28.61 19.61 0.99
N VAL A 241 28.11 19.09 2.11
CA VAL A 241 26.87 18.31 2.17
C VAL A 241 25.68 19.19 1.80
N LYS A 242 25.57 20.38 2.39
CA LYS A 242 24.51 21.35 2.10
C LYS A 242 24.44 21.74 0.62
N ARG A 243 25.59 21.95 0.00
CA ARG A 243 25.69 22.23 -1.44
C ARG A 243 25.25 21.03 -2.27
N ALA A 244 25.68 19.82 -1.90
CA ALA A 244 25.24 18.59 -2.57
C ALA A 244 23.72 18.40 -2.46
N LEU A 245 23.12 18.59 -1.28
CA LEU A 245 21.66 18.54 -1.10
C LEU A 245 20.94 19.46 -2.09
N SER A 246 21.41 20.70 -2.21
CA SER A 246 20.82 21.69 -3.14
C SER A 246 20.94 21.24 -4.60
N VAL A 247 22.13 20.81 -5.03
CA VAL A 247 22.38 20.34 -6.40
C VAL A 247 21.51 19.14 -6.77
N TRP A 248 21.37 18.16 -5.87
CA TRP A 248 20.59 16.96 -6.14
C TRP A 248 19.07 17.21 -6.05
N LEU A 249 18.62 18.17 -5.23
CA LEU A 249 17.22 18.62 -5.23
C LEU A 249 16.83 19.25 -6.56
N GLU A 250 17.69 20.12 -7.11
CA GLU A 250 17.48 20.72 -8.44
C GLU A 250 17.41 19.67 -9.56
N ARG A 251 18.05 18.51 -9.36
CA ARG A 251 18.00 17.36 -10.28
C ARG A 251 16.75 16.48 -10.11
N GLY A 252 15.86 16.80 -9.16
CA GLY A 252 14.56 16.14 -9.01
C GLY A 252 14.56 14.90 -8.11
N VAL A 253 15.54 14.75 -7.22
CA VAL A 253 15.53 13.68 -6.21
C VAL A 253 14.43 13.93 -5.19
N ALA A 254 13.72 12.87 -4.77
CA ALA A 254 12.58 12.94 -3.87
C ALA A 254 12.95 12.97 -2.37
N GLY A 255 14.23 12.82 -2.04
CA GLY A 255 14.71 12.88 -0.67
C GLY A 255 16.16 12.44 -0.52
N PHE A 256 16.68 12.48 0.69
CA PHE A 256 18.03 12.04 1.00
C PHE A 256 18.07 11.05 2.14
N PHE A 257 19.01 10.12 2.07
CA PHE A 257 19.38 9.25 3.17
C PHE A 257 20.78 9.66 3.66
N LEU A 258 20.93 9.80 4.98
CA LEU A 258 22.18 10.11 5.65
C LEU A 258 22.38 9.10 6.79
N ASP A 259 23.35 8.20 6.67
CA ASP A 259 23.67 7.25 7.74
C ASP A 259 24.44 7.91 8.88
N GLY A 260 24.45 7.28 10.06
CA GLY A 260 25.17 7.70 11.26
C GLY A 260 24.79 9.10 11.78
N ILE A 261 23.49 9.43 11.77
CA ILE A 261 23.00 10.74 12.25
C ILE A 261 23.39 11.05 13.70
N GLU A 262 23.72 10.03 14.50
CA GLU A 262 24.24 10.18 15.87
C GLU A 262 25.61 10.88 15.96
N GLU A 263 26.38 10.91 14.87
CA GLU A 263 27.67 11.64 14.81
C GLU A 263 27.46 13.16 14.57
N LEU A 264 26.25 13.57 14.18
CA LEU A 264 25.89 14.95 13.83
C LEU A 264 25.26 15.72 14.99
N GLN A 265 25.37 17.05 14.93
CA GLN A 265 24.63 17.92 15.85
C GLN A 265 23.15 18.01 15.42
N PRO A 266 22.18 17.96 16.38
CA PRO A 266 20.76 18.06 16.05
C PRO A 266 20.37 19.34 15.29
N SER A 267 21.06 20.45 15.55
CA SER A 267 20.85 21.72 14.84
C SER A 267 21.14 21.63 13.34
N VAL A 268 22.21 20.91 12.98
CA VAL A 268 22.63 20.70 11.58
C VAL A 268 21.62 19.80 10.86
N VAL A 269 21.18 18.73 11.52
CA VAL A 269 20.14 17.83 10.99
C VAL A 269 18.84 18.59 10.74
N ALA A 270 18.42 19.44 11.70
CA ALA A 270 17.23 20.27 11.54
C ALA A 270 17.36 21.29 10.40
N GLU A 271 18.53 21.90 10.21
CA GLU A 271 18.80 22.79 9.07
C GLU A 271 18.64 22.05 7.73
N TRP A 272 19.29 20.89 7.58
CA TRP A 272 19.24 20.10 6.34
C TRP A 272 17.86 19.53 6.08
N ARG A 273 17.12 19.15 7.12
CA ARG A 273 15.72 18.73 7.02
C ARG A 273 14.88 19.89 6.47
N ASN A 274 15.00 21.08 7.05
CA ASN A 274 14.25 22.25 6.59
C ASN A 274 14.59 22.60 5.14
N LEU A 275 15.87 22.55 4.74
CA LEU A 275 16.31 22.76 3.37
C LEU A 275 15.67 21.75 2.40
N THR A 276 15.58 20.49 2.81
CA THR A 276 15.04 19.40 1.98
C THR A 276 13.51 19.49 1.89
N GLU A 277 12.81 19.55 3.01
CA GLU A 277 11.35 19.47 3.08
C GLU A 277 10.64 20.74 2.60
N GLN A 278 11.29 21.91 2.68
CA GLN A 278 10.75 23.16 2.11
C GLN A 278 10.92 23.23 0.60
N HIS A 279 11.80 22.42 0.01
CA HIS A 279 11.99 22.39 -1.42
C HIS A 279 10.79 21.71 -2.11
N SER A 280 9.96 22.50 -2.77
CA SER A 280 8.81 22.00 -3.55
C SER A 280 8.81 22.65 -4.93
N SER A 281 9.54 22.04 -5.86
CA SER A 281 9.65 22.51 -7.25
C SER A 281 8.66 21.82 -8.19
N ASP A 282 8.24 20.60 -7.87
CA ASP A 282 7.41 19.72 -8.72
C ASP A 282 6.13 19.20 -8.04
N GLY A 283 5.79 19.72 -6.86
CA GLY A 283 4.63 19.31 -6.07
C GLY A 283 4.79 17.95 -5.37
N VAL A 284 5.94 17.30 -5.46
CA VAL A 284 6.23 16.06 -4.76
C VAL A 284 6.92 16.40 -3.43
N PRO A 285 6.37 15.95 -2.27
CA PRO A 285 7.00 16.24 -0.99
C PRO A 285 8.35 15.52 -0.90
N ARG A 286 9.34 16.22 -0.33
CA ARG A 286 10.70 15.73 -0.14
C ARG A 286 10.91 15.26 1.30
N VAL A 287 11.82 14.32 1.51
CA VAL A 287 12.12 13.77 2.85
C VAL A 287 13.61 13.71 3.12
N LEU A 288 14.01 14.08 4.33
CA LEU A 288 15.33 13.72 4.86
C LEU A 288 15.18 12.52 5.78
N MET A 289 15.84 11.42 5.43
CA MET A 289 15.84 10.17 6.14
C MET A 289 17.19 9.97 6.84
N GLY A 290 17.15 9.68 8.13
CA GLY A 290 18.35 9.41 8.92
C GLY A 290 18.59 7.92 9.11
N GLY A 291 19.82 7.45 8.97
CA GLY A 291 20.28 6.14 9.40
C GLY A 291 20.99 6.24 10.74
N THR A 292 20.82 5.24 11.60
CA THR A 292 21.55 5.11 12.86
C THR A 292 22.08 3.70 13.05
N ARG A 293 23.26 3.59 13.67
CA ARG A 293 23.91 2.32 14.01
C ARG A 293 23.85 2.04 15.51
N LEU A 294 23.18 2.89 16.29
CA LEU A 294 22.96 2.69 17.71
C LEU A 294 22.07 1.49 17.95
N GLN A 295 22.47 0.64 18.91
CA GLN A 295 21.69 -0.51 19.37
C GLN A 295 21.05 -0.27 20.75
N ASP A 296 21.49 0.78 21.45
CA ASP A 296 21.04 1.09 22.82
C ASP A 296 19.69 1.82 22.83
N PRO A 297 18.60 1.23 23.36
CA PRO A 297 17.26 1.80 23.29
C PRO A 297 17.10 3.20 23.91
N PRO A 298 17.65 3.51 25.11
CA PRO A 298 17.56 4.85 25.69
C PRO A 298 18.19 5.92 24.81
N ARG A 299 19.41 5.67 24.29
CA ARG A 299 20.11 6.61 23.41
C ARG A 299 19.40 6.79 22.07
N LEU A 300 18.78 5.73 21.55
CA LEU A 300 17.93 5.80 20.36
C LEU A 300 16.70 6.69 20.58
N LEU A 301 16.02 6.57 21.72
CA LEU A 301 14.87 7.42 22.05
C LEU A 301 15.27 8.89 22.19
N GLU A 302 16.45 9.17 22.76
CA GLU A 302 17.01 10.52 22.82
C GLU A 302 17.29 11.08 21.42
N LEU A 303 17.87 10.27 20.52
CA LEU A 303 18.12 10.65 19.13
C LEU A 303 16.83 10.94 18.37
N LEU A 304 15.80 10.09 18.52
CA LEU A 304 14.50 10.30 17.87
C LEU A 304 13.82 11.60 18.34
N ASN A 305 13.93 11.92 19.64
CA ASN A 305 13.35 13.14 20.20
C ASN A 305 14.13 14.41 19.78
N SER A 306 15.45 14.30 19.62
CA SER A 306 16.32 15.46 19.36
C SER A 306 16.54 15.75 17.86
N SER A 307 16.59 14.72 17.01
CA SER A 307 16.85 14.88 15.57
C SER A 307 15.73 15.59 14.82
N GLY A 308 14.49 15.45 15.29
CA GLY A 308 13.30 15.99 14.63
C GLY A 308 13.01 15.35 13.26
N LEU A 309 13.72 14.29 12.87
CA LEU A 309 13.52 13.67 11.57
C LEU A 309 12.17 12.96 11.50
N GLY A 310 11.49 13.10 10.36
CA GLY A 310 10.26 12.39 10.07
C GLY A 310 10.47 10.92 9.69
N LEU A 311 11.71 10.48 9.46
CA LEU A 311 12.01 9.09 9.10
C LEU A 311 13.41 8.71 9.59
N VAL A 312 13.48 7.78 10.52
CA VAL A 312 14.76 7.24 11.04
C VAL A 312 14.79 5.73 10.86
N LEU A 313 15.89 5.24 10.32
CA LEU A 313 16.19 3.85 10.05
C LEU A 313 17.32 3.37 10.93
N GLY A 314 17.18 2.19 11.52
CA GLY A 314 18.24 1.59 12.32
C GLY A 314 17.99 0.11 12.57
N PRO A 315 18.93 -0.57 13.24
CA PRO A 315 18.86 -1.99 13.57
C PRO A 315 17.86 -2.28 14.72
N PHE A 316 16.67 -1.69 14.68
CA PHE A 316 15.68 -1.76 15.77
C PHE A 316 15.25 -3.20 16.07
N LEU A 317 15.31 -4.09 15.07
CA LEU A 317 14.91 -5.49 15.22
C LEU A 317 16.09 -6.41 15.60
N GLU A 318 17.35 -5.94 15.53
CA GLU A 318 18.51 -6.66 16.08
C GLU A 318 18.54 -6.57 17.61
N ALA A 319 18.07 -5.47 18.19
CA ALA A 319 17.98 -5.28 19.65
C ALA A 319 17.10 -6.35 20.34
N LEU A 320 16.31 -7.09 19.57
CA LEU A 320 15.48 -8.20 20.04
C LEU A 320 16.29 -9.46 20.37
N GLY A 321 17.57 -9.51 20.03
CA GLY A 321 18.46 -10.61 20.36
C GLY A 321 18.13 -11.93 19.64
N PRO A 322 18.95 -12.97 19.87
CA PRO A 322 18.82 -14.25 19.19
C PRO A 322 17.69 -15.11 19.73
N ASP A 323 17.12 -14.87 20.92
CA ASP A 323 15.98 -15.63 21.47
C ASP A 323 15.29 -14.81 22.58
N PRO A 324 14.55 -13.73 22.23
CA PRO A 324 13.83 -12.99 23.25
C PRO A 324 12.74 -13.89 23.85
N PRO A 325 12.47 -13.79 25.16
CA PRO A 325 11.32 -14.44 25.76
C PRO A 325 10.04 -14.03 24.98
N PRO A 326 9.13 -14.97 24.67
CA PRO A 326 7.92 -14.66 23.90
C PRO A 326 7.09 -13.54 24.52
N GLU A 327 7.01 -13.55 25.85
CA GLU A 327 6.27 -12.56 26.66
C GLU A 327 6.81 -11.14 26.51
N THR A 328 8.10 -10.97 26.22
CA THR A 328 8.75 -9.65 26.22
C THR A 328 8.87 -9.04 24.83
N LEU A 329 8.86 -9.86 23.78
CA LEU A 329 9.12 -9.41 22.41
C LEU A 329 8.11 -8.36 21.94
N ALA A 330 6.81 -8.65 22.04
CA ALA A 330 5.78 -7.73 21.58
C ALA A 330 5.69 -6.45 22.44
N PRO A 331 5.69 -6.51 23.79
CA PRO A 331 5.70 -5.31 24.62
C PRO A 331 6.93 -4.43 24.45
N GLN A 332 8.13 -4.99 24.29
CA GLN A 332 9.35 -4.21 24.07
C GLN A 332 9.29 -3.45 22.73
N LEU A 333 8.85 -4.11 21.66
CA LEU A 333 8.68 -3.47 20.35
C LEU A 333 7.63 -2.36 20.41
N LEU A 334 6.49 -2.59 21.07
CA LEU A 334 5.47 -1.55 21.19
C LEU A 334 5.86 -0.39 22.11
N ASN A 335 6.70 -0.64 23.12
CA ASN A 335 7.26 0.45 23.92
C ASN A 335 8.13 1.37 23.07
N PHE A 336 8.89 0.80 22.13
CA PHE A 336 9.66 1.59 21.15
C PHE A 336 8.75 2.38 20.19
N LEU A 337 7.54 1.88 19.93
CA LEU A 337 6.53 2.51 19.06
C LEU A 337 5.70 3.62 19.72
N ARG A 338 5.67 3.66 21.06
CA ARG A 338 4.89 4.64 21.83
C ARG A 338 5.18 6.12 21.54
N PRO A 339 6.41 6.58 21.19
CA PRO A 339 6.69 7.99 21.01
C PRO A 339 6.03 8.64 19.76
N LYS A 340 5.24 7.90 18.96
CA LYS A 340 4.54 8.40 17.75
C LYS A 340 5.47 9.04 16.70
N VAL A 341 6.75 8.71 16.72
CA VAL A 341 7.70 9.14 15.68
C VAL A 341 7.44 8.28 14.43
N PRO A 342 7.42 8.86 13.22
CA PRO A 342 7.33 8.05 12.01
C PRO A 342 8.65 7.32 11.84
N LEU A 343 8.61 6.00 12.04
CA LEU A 343 9.79 5.14 12.02
C LEU A 343 9.88 4.43 10.67
N ALA A 344 11.10 4.36 10.15
CA ALA A 344 11.46 3.43 9.10
C ALA A 344 12.04 2.18 9.74
N TRP A 345 11.60 1.02 9.28
CA TRP A 345 12.02 -0.26 9.84
C TRP A 345 12.97 -0.94 8.88
N SER A 346 14.18 -1.23 9.35
CA SER A 346 15.00 -2.31 8.81
C SER A 346 15.18 -3.34 9.89
N VAL A 347 15.52 -4.55 9.47
CA VAL A 347 15.82 -5.60 10.42
C VAL A 347 17.23 -5.46 10.97
N GLY A 348 18.17 -5.04 10.14
CA GLY A 348 19.56 -4.84 10.54
C GLY A 348 20.09 -3.44 10.27
N SER A 349 21.39 -3.30 10.50
CA SER A 349 22.11 -2.06 10.21
C SER A 349 22.02 -1.70 8.72
N PRO A 350 22.23 -0.44 8.34
CA PRO A 350 22.27 -0.09 6.94
C PRO A 350 23.24 -0.96 6.15
N TRP A 351 22.78 -1.46 5.00
CA TRP A 351 23.50 -2.35 4.09
C TRP A 351 23.74 -3.80 4.54
N GLN A 352 23.21 -4.21 5.70
CA GLN A 352 23.31 -5.60 6.16
C GLN A 352 22.09 -6.43 5.73
N HIS A 353 22.33 -7.60 5.13
CA HIS A 353 21.25 -8.49 4.68
C HIS A 353 20.59 -9.34 5.78
N LEU A 354 19.29 -9.63 5.63
CA LEU A 354 18.46 -10.40 6.57
C LEU A 354 19.01 -11.79 6.90
N ALA A 355 19.38 -12.53 5.86
CA ALA A 355 19.80 -13.91 6.03
C ALA A 355 21.18 -14.01 6.68
N GLY A 356 22.01 -12.96 6.58
CA GLY A 356 23.29 -12.88 7.29
C GLY A 356 23.13 -12.86 8.82
N LEU A 357 22.00 -12.35 9.32
CA LEU A 357 21.71 -12.31 10.75
C LEU A 357 21.16 -13.65 11.28
N SER A 358 20.16 -14.22 10.60
CA SER A 358 19.56 -15.51 10.97
C SER A 358 18.75 -16.08 9.80
N PRO A 359 19.32 -17.03 9.03
CA PRO A 359 18.63 -17.64 7.89
C PRO A 359 17.25 -18.25 8.19
N PRO A 360 17.02 -18.99 9.31
CA PRO A 360 15.72 -19.59 9.57
C PRO A 360 14.64 -18.56 9.95
N ARG A 361 15.04 -17.38 10.42
CA ARG A 361 14.11 -16.31 10.82
C ARG A 361 13.86 -15.27 9.74
N ALA A 362 14.57 -15.30 8.62
CA ALA A 362 14.39 -14.32 7.56
C ALA A 362 12.91 -14.20 7.10
N PRO A 363 12.17 -15.31 6.85
CA PRO A 363 10.75 -15.23 6.50
C PRO A 363 9.88 -14.61 7.60
N GLN A 364 10.17 -14.93 8.86
CA GLN A 364 9.46 -14.40 10.03
C GLN A 364 9.67 -12.89 10.20
N ARG A 365 10.90 -12.43 9.96
CA ARG A 365 11.28 -11.01 10.04
C ARG A 365 10.67 -10.19 8.91
N LEU A 366 10.54 -10.76 7.70
CA LEU A 366 9.77 -10.15 6.61
C LEU A 366 8.30 -9.96 7.03
N LEU A 367 7.67 -10.97 7.63
CA LEU A 367 6.30 -10.84 8.12
C LEU A 367 6.18 -9.75 9.19
N LEU A 368 7.10 -9.70 10.16
CA LEU A 368 7.12 -8.67 11.18
C LEU A 368 7.21 -7.26 10.56
N LEU A 369 8.17 -7.08 9.65
CA LEU A 369 8.44 -5.83 8.96
C LEU A 369 7.22 -5.30 8.18
N TRP A 370 6.55 -6.18 7.45
CA TRP A 370 5.46 -5.78 6.55
C TRP A 370 4.07 -5.80 7.16
N ALA A 371 3.82 -6.62 8.18
CA ALA A 371 2.49 -6.80 8.73
C ALA A 371 2.35 -6.35 10.20
N ALA A 372 3.37 -6.54 11.03
CA ALA A 372 3.24 -6.24 12.47
C ALA A 372 3.53 -4.78 12.82
N LEU A 373 4.53 -4.16 12.18
CA LEU A 373 5.02 -2.85 12.60
C LEU A 373 4.28 -1.69 11.90
N PRO A 374 3.91 -0.64 12.65
CA PRO A 374 3.43 0.61 12.08
C PRO A 374 4.63 1.48 11.64
N GLY A 375 4.54 2.10 10.46
CA GLY A 375 5.62 2.89 9.88
C GLY A 375 6.02 2.42 8.48
N THR A 376 7.20 2.79 8.03
CA THR A 376 7.67 2.52 6.66
C THR A 376 8.61 1.32 6.65
N PRO A 377 8.25 0.17 6.05
CA PRO A 377 9.17 -0.93 5.92
C PRO A 377 10.26 -0.60 4.89
N VAL A 378 11.51 -0.91 5.22
CA VAL A 378 12.66 -0.69 4.35
C VAL A 378 13.36 -2.02 4.12
N LEU A 379 13.36 -2.47 2.87
CA LEU A 379 13.96 -3.71 2.43
C LEU A 379 15.28 -3.41 1.72
N SER A 380 16.34 -4.16 2.01
CA SER A 380 17.60 -4.04 1.26
C SER A 380 17.57 -5.03 0.10
N TYR A 381 18.28 -4.75 -0.98
CA TYR A 381 18.31 -5.66 -2.11
C TYR A 381 18.75 -7.08 -1.71
N GLY A 382 18.17 -8.11 -2.32
CA GLY A 382 18.52 -9.50 -2.02
C GLY A 382 17.93 -10.05 -0.72
N ASP A 383 17.39 -9.21 0.17
CA ASP A 383 16.67 -9.66 1.37
C ASP A 383 15.45 -10.50 1.01
N GLU A 384 14.80 -10.21 -0.12
CA GLU A 384 13.68 -10.97 -0.68
C GLU A 384 14.07 -12.37 -1.16
N LEU A 385 15.35 -12.60 -1.46
CA LEU A 385 15.89 -13.92 -1.84
C LEU A 385 16.55 -14.63 -0.66
N GLY A 386 16.90 -13.89 0.40
CA GLY A 386 17.72 -14.40 1.49
C GLY A 386 19.22 -14.37 1.19
N LEU A 387 19.68 -13.35 0.48
CA LEU A 387 21.10 -13.11 0.21
C LEU A 387 21.90 -12.97 1.51
N THR A 388 23.12 -13.49 1.52
CA THR A 388 24.04 -13.42 2.67
C THR A 388 25.37 -12.84 2.23
N ASP A 389 25.93 -11.92 3.01
CA ASP A 389 27.26 -11.40 2.76
C ASP A 389 28.37 -12.35 3.19
N PRO A 390 29.52 -12.33 2.49
CA PRO A 390 30.67 -13.14 2.87
C PRO A 390 31.18 -12.74 4.27
N PRO A 391 31.58 -13.71 5.11
CA PRO A 391 32.14 -13.41 6.41
C PRO A 391 33.53 -12.77 6.27
N GLY A 392 33.74 -11.62 6.90
CA GLY A 392 35.09 -11.10 7.18
C GLY A 392 35.43 -9.70 6.67
N ASP A 393 34.64 -9.10 5.77
CA ASP A 393 34.90 -7.73 5.29
C ASP A 393 33.65 -6.83 5.38
N PRO A 394 33.49 -6.05 6.47
CA PRO A 394 32.38 -5.13 6.62
C PRO A 394 32.48 -4.02 5.56
N GLY A 395 31.74 -4.18 4.47
CA GLY A 395 31.71 -3.23 3.34
C GLY A 395 31.71 -3.91 1.97
N GLN A 396 32.08 -5.19 1.87
CA GLN A 396 31.98 -5.94 0.62
C GLN A 396 30.58 -6.52 0.45
N LEU A 397 29.76 -5.79 -0.30
CA LEU A 397 28.38 -6.16 -0.60
C LEU A 397 28.32 -7.23 -1.71
N THR A 398 27.51 -8.26 -1.47
CA THR A 398 27.34 -9.36 -2.43
C THR A 398 26.53 -8.91 -3.64
N PRO A 399 26.97 -9.16 -4.88
CA PRO A 399 26.18 -8.82 -6.06
C PRO A 399 24.82 -9.55 -6.08
N MET A 400 23.78 -8.86 -6.57
CA MET A 400 22.45 -9.43 -6.75
C MET A 400 22.50 -10.59 -7.77
N PRO A 401 22.04 -11.81 -7.42
CA PRO A 401 22.05 -12.95 -8.32
C PRO A 401 20.86 -12.89 -9.30
N TRP A 402 20.93 -12.01 -10.29
CA TRP A 402 19.85 -11.84 -11.28
C TRP A 402 19.55 -13.10 -12.09
N ASP A 403 20.55 -13.96 -12.31
CA ASP A 403 20.37 -15.26 -12.95
C ASP A 403 19.41 -16.16 -12.15
N VAL A 404 19.45 -16.10 -10.81
CA VAL A 404 18.51 -16.81 -9.94
C VAL A 404 17.11 -16.21 -10.09
N VAL A 405 16.99 -14.87 -10.08
CA VAL A 405 15.68 -14.20 -10.23
C VAL A 405 15.02 -14.53 -11.56
N GLU A 406 15.80 -14.58 -12.63
CA GLU A 406 15.33 -14.93 -13.98
C GLU A 406 14.92 -16.41 -14.03
N ARG A 407 15.68 -17.33 -13.44
CA ARG A 407 15.30 -18.76 -13.33
C ARG A 407 14.05 -18.99 -12.49
N ILE A 408 13.81 -18.21 -11.43
CA ILE A 408 12.61 -18.35 -10.60
C ILE A 408 11.32 -18.09 -11.41
N GLN A 409 11.40 -17.30 -12.48
CA GLN A 409 10.25 -17.12 -13.37
C GLN A 409 9.89 -18.42 -14.12
N GLU A 410 10.83 -19.37 -14.20
CA GLU A 410 10.69 -20.65 -14.90
C GLU A 410 10.50 -21.84 -13.92
N GLU A 411 11.09 -21.77 -12.72
CA GLU A 411 11.05 -22.83 -11.69
C GLU A 411 10.47 -22.35 -10.35
N GLU A 412 9.17 -22.60 -10.11
CA GLU A 412 8.40 -22.03 -8.98
C GLU A 412 8.71 -22.62 -7.58
N ASN A 413 9.46 -23.72 -7.46
CA ASN A 413 9.55 -24.49 -6.21
C ASN A 413 10.81 -24.27 -5.35
N SER A 414 11.69 -23.34 -5.71
CA SER A 414 12.91 -23.05 -4.92
C SER A 414 12.60 -22.31 -3.60
N THR A 415 13.54 -22.33 -2.65
CA THR A 415 13.37 -21.61 -1.37
C THR A 415 13.35 -20.09 -1.60
N GLU A 416 14.15 -19.63 -2.55
CA GLU A 416 14.25 -18.26 -3.01
C GLU A 416 12.92 -17.81 -3.66
N ALA A 417 12.30 -18.66 -4.49
CA ALA A 417 10.99 -18.40 -5.07
C ALA A 417 9.91 -18.21 -4.00
N GLN A 418 9.87 -19.09 -3.00
CA GLN A 418 8.92 -19.00 -1.88
C GLN A 418 9.09 -17.71 -1.07
N ARG A 419 10.35 -17.28 -0.82
CA ARG A 419 10.63 -16.02 -0.10
C ARG A 419 10.27 -14.79 -0.92
N LEU A 420 10.60 -14.80 -2.21
CA LEU A 420 10.26 -13.72 -3.12
C LEU A 420 8.74 -13.55 -3.21
N GLU A 421 8.00 -14.66 -3.34
CA GLU A 421 6.55 -14.64 -3.36
C GLU A 421 5.95 -14.20 -2.03
N LEU A 422 6.50 -14.65 -0.89
CA LEU A 422 6.11 -14.14 0.43
C LEU A 422 6.26 -12.62 0.49
N CYS A 423 7.39 -12.06 0.01
CA CYS A 423 7.62 -10.62 -0.01
C CYS A 423 6.60 -9.88 -0.90
N ARG A 424 6.31 -10.40 -2.10
CA ARG A 424 5.30 -9.81 -3.01
C ARG A 424 3.91 -9.79 -2.38
N ARG A 425 3.49 -10.90 -1.77
CA ARG A 425 2.17 -11.01 -1.13
C ARG A 425 2.06 -10.09 0.08
N LEU A 426 3.11 -9.99 0.90
CA LEU A 426 3.16 -9.06 2.03
C LEU A 426 3.07 -7.59 1.57
N GLY A 427 3.82 -7.22 0.53
CA GLY A 427 3.75 -5.89 -0.08
C GLY A 427 2.35 -5.56 -0.59
N ALA A 428 1.75 -6.48 -1.34
CA ALA A 428 0.39 -6.32 -1.87
C ALA A 428 -0.67 -6.18 -0.77
N LEU A 429 -0.58 -7.01 0.29
CA LEU A 429 -1.48 -6.92 1.44
C LEU A 429 -1.34 -5.58 2.17
N ARG A 430 -0.11 -5.12 2.41
CA ARG A 430 0.11 -3.85 3.11
C ARG A 430 -0.48 -2.67 2.35
N VAL A 431 -0.36 -2.65 1.02
CA VAL A 431 -0.91 -1.59 0.16
C VAL A 431 -2.44 -1.63 0.12
N ARG A 432 -3.03 -2.82 0.09
CA ARG A 432 -4.49 -3.01 0.00
C ARG A 432 -5.21 -2.79 1.33
N GLU A 433 -4.62 -3.24 2.43
CA GLU A 433 -5.28 -3.33 3.73
C GLU A 433 -4.96 -2.13 4.62
N ARG A 434 -6.00 -1.37 5.00
CA ARG A 434 -5.86 -0.16 5.84
C ARG A 434 -5.34 -0.47 7.23
N SER A 435 -5.72 -1.62 7.81
CA SER A 435 -5.23 -2.06 9.12
C SER A 435 -3.73 -2.33 9.14
N LEU A 436 -3.14 -2.77 8.02
CA LEU A 436 -1.70 -3.02 7.92
C LEU A 436 -0.91 -1.74 7.59
N SER A 437 -1.44 -0.88 6.72
CA SER A 437 -0.79 0.39 6.33
C SER A 437 -0.92 1.48 7.39
N LEU A 438 -2.13 1.71 7.90
CA LEU A 438 -2.47 2.84 8.78
C LEU A 438 -2.85 2.41 10.20
N GLY A 439 -3.17 1.14 10.39
CA GLY A 439 -3.69 0.62 11.64
C GLY A 439 -2.71 0.71 12.80
N GLU A 440 -3.28 0.86 14.00
CA GLU A 440 -2.56 0.84 15.25
C GLU A 440 -2.09 -0.60 15.54
N ALA A 441 -1.00 -0.72 16.30
CA ALA A 441 -0.42 -2.02 16.66
C ALA A 441 -0.50 -2.20 18.18
N GLU A 442 -1.07 -3.33 18.60
CA GLU A 442 -1.25 -3.68 20.01
C GLU A 442 -0.70 -5.09 20.27
N ALA A 443 -0.19 -5.33 21.48
CA ALA A 443 0.36 -6.63 21.85
C ALA A 443 -0.74 -7.40 22.57
N ILE A 444 -0.95 -8.64 22.13
CA ILE A 444 -1.80 -9.56 22.87
C ILE A 444 -0.89 -10.39 23.78
N PRO A 445 -1.14 -10.40 25.10
CA PRO A 445 -0.36 -11.20 26.03
C PRO A 445 -0.37 -12.68 25.66
N SER A 446 0.82 -13.27 25.54
CA SER A 446 1.01 -14.70 25.35
C SER A 446 2.34 -15.13 25.97
N ASP A 447 2.32 -16.31 26.57
CA ASP A 447 3.45 -16.99 27.22
C ASP A 447 4.38 -17.69 26.21
N ARG A 448 3.84 -18.18 25.09
CA ARG A 448 4.56 -19.03 24.14
C ARG A 448 4.88 -18.36 22.81
N ALA A 449 4.13 -17.32 22.42
CA ALA A 449 4.29 -16.66 21.12
C ALA A 449 4.27 -15.13 21.28
N ALA A 450 4.86 -14.42 20.32
CA ALA A 450 4.70 -12.98 20.21
C ALA A 450 3.52 -12.67 19.29
N VAL A 451 2.56 -11.89 19.80
CA VAL A 451 1.28 -11.68 19.13
C VAL A 451 1.00 -10.19 18.98
N PHE A 452 0.77 -9.75 17.75
CA PHE A 452 0.46 -8.36 17.41
C PHE A 452 -0.92 -8.27 16.75
N LEU A 453 -1.77 -7.41 17.28
CA LEU A 453 -3.06 -7.06 16.70
C LEU A 453 -2.90 -5.74 15.92
N ARG A 454 -3.29 -5.76 14.66
CA ARG A 454 -3.42 -4.59 13.79
C ARG A 454 -4.88 -4.26 13.56
N SER A 455 -5.26 -3.05 13.92
CA SER A 455 -6.64 -2.58 13.82
C SER A 455 -6.71 -1.19 13.18
N TRP A 456 -7.65 -1.02 12.26
CA TRP A 456 -8.04 0.28 11.73
C TRP A 456 -9.57 0.36 11.65
N ASP A 457 -10.08 1.57 11.83
CA ASP A 457 -11.51 1.89 11.94
C ASP A 457 -12.40 1.11 10.95
N GLN A 458 -13.34 0.33 11.50
CA GLN A 458 -14.31 -0.53 10.81
C GLN A 458 -13.72 -1.49 9.75
N SER A 459 -12.40 -1.61 9.68
CA SER A 459 -11.69 -2.40 8.67
C SER A 459 -11.39 -3.80 9.20
N GLU A 460 -11.11 -4.74 8.28
CA GLU A 460 -10.68 -6.08 8.65
C GLU A 460 -9.45 -6.01 9.58
N ARG A 461 -9.47 -6.75 10.67
CA ARG A 461 -8.39 -6.78 11.68
C ARG A 461 -7.41 -7.88 11.32
N PHE A 462 -6.14 -7.67 11.66
CA PHE A 462 -5.09 -8.65 11.41
C PHE A 462 -4.36 -9.02 12.69
N LEU A 463 -4.04 -10.29 12.82
CA LEU A 463 -3.28 -10.85 13.91
C LEU A 463 -1.99 -11.44 13.33
N VAL A 464 -0.86 -10.97 13.84
CA VAL A 464 0.46 -11.53 13.53
C VAL A 464 0.90 -12.38 14.70
N VAL A 465 1.04 -13.68 14.49
CA VAL A 465 1.46 -14.63 15.52
C VAL A 465 2.84 -15.17 15.14
N LEU A 466 3.83 -14.95 16.00
CA LEU A 466 5.21 -15.32 15.75
C LEU A 466 5.68 -16.31 16.82
N ASN A 467 6.23 -17.45 16.39
CA ASN A 467 6.97 -18.34 17.27
C ASN A 467 8.45 -17.90 17.31
N PRO A 468 8.94 -17.22 18.36
CA PRO A 468 10.33 -16.80 18.39
C PRO A 468 11.29 -17.99 18.56
N GLY A 469 10.83 -19.12 19.10
CA GLY A 469 11.71 -20.23 19.47
C GLY A 469 11.94 -21.27 18.37
N GLY A 470 13.00 -22.05 18.55
CA GLY A 470 13.32 -23.22 17.72
C GLY A 470 12.48 -24.48 18.01
N GLN A 471 11.49 -24.39 18.91
CA GLN A 471 10.61 -25.51 19.27
C GLN A 471 9.22 -25.32 18.69
N ARG A 472 8.55 -26.43 18.35
CA ARG A 472 7.16 -26.40 17.87
C ARG A 472 6.21 -26.05 19.02
N ILE A 473 5.22 -25.20 18.72
CA ILE A 473 4.09 -24.89 19.61
C ILE A 473 2.87 -25.68 19.10
N THR A 474 2.31 -26.54 19.94
CA THR A 474 1.21 -27.46 19.56
C THR A 474 -0.17 -26.99 19.99
N GLU A 475 -0.27 -26.19 21.06
CA GLU A 475 -1.54 -25.70 21.58
C GLU A 475 -1.32 -24.29 22.12
N LEU A 476 -1.47 -23.30 21.24
CA LEU A 476 -1.49 -21.89 21.61
C LEU A 476 -2.94 -21.41 21.69
N ALA A 477 -3.38 -21.08 22.90
CA ALA A 477 -4.70 -20.53 23.16
C ALA A 477 -4.61 -19.03 23.42
N LEU A 478 -5.12 -18.23 22.50
CA LEU A 478 -5.13 -16.77 22.64
C LEU A 478 -6.36 -16.33 23.44
N LYS A 479 -6.13 -15.89 24.68
CA LYS A 479 -7.20 -15.47 25.61
C LYS A 479 -7.34 -13.95 25.61
N ASP A 480 -8.00 -13.41 24.60
CA ASP A 480 -8.36 -11.98 24.52
C ASP A 480 -9.82 -11.85 24.09
N SER A 481 -10.60 -11.02 24.80
CA SER A 481 -12.03 -10.85 24.56
C SER A 481 -12.36 -10.21 23.21
N ARG A 482 -11.37 -9.58 22.56
CA ARG A 482 -11.51 -8.93 21.25
C ARG A 482 -11.33 -9.89 20.09
N LEU A 483 -10.84 -11.10 20.35
CA LEU A 483 -10.59 -12.12 19.34
C LEU A 483 -11.82 -13.02 19.16
N PRO A 484 -12.20 -13.37 17.92
CA PRO A 484 -13.20 -14.39 17.67
C PRO A 484 -12.65 -15.79 17.96
N SER A 485 -13.51 -16.80 18.03
CA SER A 485 -13.06 -18.21 18.13
C SER A 485 -12.42 -18.69 16.83
N GLN A 486 -12.99 -18.33 15.69
CA GLN A 486 -12.49 -18.67 14.36
C GLN A 486 -12.03 -17.44 13.59
N ALA A 487 -10.96 -17.61 12.83
CA ALA A 487 -10.40 -16.58 11.96
C ALA A 487 -9.86 -17.18 10.66
N THR A 488 -9.40 -16.34 9.74
CA THR A 488 -8.92 -16.76 8.42
C THR A 488 -7.42 -16.60 8.31
N LEU A 489 -6.69 -17.68 8.06
CA LEU A 489 -5.27 -17.66 7.75
C LEU A 489 -5.05 -17.02 6.37
N ARG A 490 -4.30 -15.92 6.33
CA ARG A 490 -3.96 -15.19 5.09
C ARG A 490 -2.58 -15.57 4.57
N LEU A 491 -1.60 -15.76 5.45
CA LEU A 491 -0.24 -16.17 5.09
C LEU A 491 0.39 -17.01 6.20
N SER A 492 1.23 -17.97 5.82
CA SER A 492 2.23 -18.61 6.68
C SER A 492 3.61 -18.42 6.06
N THR A 493 4.64 -18.28 6.89
CA THR A 493 6.01 -18.12 6.43
C THR A 493 6.70 -19.43 6.03
N HIS A 494 6.17 -20.59 6.45
CA HIS A 494 6.79 -21.91 6.26
C HIS A 494 5.88 -22.91 5.56
N ARG A 495 4.56 -22.67 5.56
CA ARG A 495 3.57 -23.59 4.99
C ARG A 495 2.86 -22.92 3.81
N PRO A 496 2.58 -23.67 2.72
CA PRO A 496 1.59 -23.22 1.75
C PRO A 496 0.23 -23.08 2.43
N LEU A 497 -0.63 -22.22 1.89
CA LEU A 497 -1.96 -22.08 2.44
C LEU A 497 -2.75 -23.40 2.29
N PRO A 498 -3.44 -23.84 3.36
CA PRO A 498 -4.35 -24.97 3.28
C PRO A 498 -5.55 -24.65 2.37
N GLN A 499 -6.22 -25.70 1.87
CA GLN A 499 -7.45 -25.56 1.07
C GLN A 499 -8.57 -24.88 1.87
N ASP A 500 -8.66 -25.19 3.17
CA ASP A 500 -9.51 -24.49 4.12
C ASP A 500 -8.64 -23.54 4.97
N PRO A 501 -8.75 -22.21 4.78
CA PRO A 501 -7.97 -21.24 5.51
C PRO A 501 -8.52 -20.95 6.93
N HIS A 502 -9.61 -21.58 7.36
CA HIS A 502 -10.16 -21.33 8.69
C HIS A 502 -9.30 -21.95 9.81
N VAL A 503 -8.99 -21.13 10.82
CA VAL A 503 -8.18 -21.52 11.98
C VAL A 503 -8.88 -21.20 13.29
N ASP A 504 -8.73 -22.08 14.28
CA ASP A 504 -9.21 -21.88 15.65
C ASP A 504 -8.14 -21.17 16.47
N LEU A 505 -8.46 -19.98 16.99
CA LEU A 505 -7.53 -19.18 17.81
C LEU A 505 -7.31 -19.76 19.21
N GLY A 506 -8.15 -20.72 19.63
CA GLY A 506 -8.01 -21.46 20.89
C GLY A 506 -7.02 -22.62 20.83
N ALA A 507 -6.64 -23.09 19.63
CA ALA A 507 -5.81 -24.28 19.44
C ALA A 507 -4.85 -24.10 18.24
N LEU A 508 -4.06 -23.02 18.25
CA LEU A 508 -3.11 -22.75 17.17
C LEU A 508 -1.84 -23.60 17.29
N GLU A 509 -1.37 -24.10 16.13
CA GLU A 509 -0.10 -24.81 15.98
C GLU A 509 0.90 -23.98 15.17
N LEU A 510 2.12 -23.80 15.70
CA LEU A 510 3.22 -23.12 15.03
C LEU A 510 4.48 -23.98 14.96
N LEU A 511 5.07 -24.06 13.78
CA LEU A 511 6.39 -24.65 13.55
C LEU A 511 7.49 -23.76 14.20
N PRO A 512 8.71 -24.31 14.42
CA PRO A 512 9.87 -23.50 14.79
C PRO A 512 10.06 -22.29 13.89
N TYR A 513 10.23 -21.10 14.46
CA TYR A 513 10.40 -19.83 13.73
C TYR A 513 9.27 -19.46 12.76
N GLU A 514 8.10 -20.10 12.87
CA GLU A 514 6.97 -19.78 12.01
C GLU A 514 6.33 -18.44 12.38
N GLY A 515 5.82 -17.76 11.37
CA GLY A 515 4.96 -16.60 11.49
C GLY A 515 3.66 -16.85 10.73
N LEU A 516 2.55 -16.50 11.36
CA LEU A 516 1.22 -16.58 10.77
C LEU A 516 0.62 -15.18 10.69
N LEU A 517 0.02 -14.86 9.55
CA LEU A 517 -0.84 -13.69 9.37
C LEU A 517 -2.29 -14.19 9.28
N ILE A 518 -3.08 -13.82 10.26
CA ILE A 518 -4.48 -14.22 10.38
C ILE A 518 -5.35 -12.96 10.30
N SER A 519 -6.51 -13.03 9.68
CA SER A 519 -7.45 -11.91 9.61
C SER A 519 -8.84 -12.30 10.10
N PHE A 520 -9.58 -11.29 10.55
CA PHE A 520 -10.96 -11.45 11.02
C PHE A 520 -11.73 -10.13 10.90
N PRO A 521 -13.06 -10.19 10.73
CA PRO A 521 -13.86 -8.99 10.53
C PRO A 521 -13.89 -8.10 11.77
N TYR A 522 -14.14 -6.81 11.55
CA TYR A 522 -14.41 -5.87 12.64
C TYR A 522 -15.71 -6.24 13.37
N THR A 523 -15.61 -6.41 14.68
CA THR A 523 -16.75 -6.51 15.59
C THR A 523 -16.88 -5.21 16.39
N PRO A 524 -18.06 -4.55 16.35
CA PRO A 524 -18.29 -3.27 17.03
C PRO A 524 -18.29 -3.36 18.55
#